data_AF-A0A968RPB5-F1
#
_entry.id   AF-A0A968RPB5-F1
#
_cell.length_a   1.000
_cell.length_b   1.000
_cell.length_c   1.000
_cell.angle_alpha   90.00
_cell.angle_beta   90.00
_cell.angle_gamma   90.00
#
_symmetry.space_group_name_H-M   'P 1'
#
loop_
_entity.id
_entity.type
_entity.pdbx_description
1 polymer ?
#
loop_
_entity_poly.entity_id
_entity_poly.type
_entity_poly.pdbx_seq_one_letter_code
_entity_poly.pdbx_strand_id
1 'polypeptide(L)' 'MKPMKKVLNIKFYLDEPKEIPPVFKVAKYNGRDEHHVRVATLEEIDDSLVDMIRASYHLFKKSMLGRSEQLMK' A
#
# COMPACT_ATOMS: atom_id res chain seq x y z
N MET A 1 -18.41 26.30 7.41
CA MET A 1 -17.20 25.52 7.10
C MET A 1 -17.49 24.05 7.39
N LYS A 2 -17.37 23.13 6.43
CA LYS A 2 -17.41 21.70 6.74
C LYS A 2 -16.09 21.34 7.46
N PRO A 3 -16.11 20.69 8.63
CA PRO A 3 -14.88 20.31 9.31
C PRO A 3 -14.07 19.38 8.41
N MET A 4 -12.79 19.72 8.18
CA MET A 4 -11.88 18.84 7.48
C MET A 4 -11.68 17.58 8.32
N LYS A 5 -11.97 16.40 7.74
CA LYS A 5 -11.64 15.13 8.38
C LYS A 5 -10.13 15.06 8.57
N LYS A 6 -9.69 14.99 9.83
CA LYS A 6 -8.28 14.78 10.19
C LYS A 6 -7.93 13.30 10.00
N VAL A 7 -7.87 12.86 8.75
CA VAL A 7 -7.50 11.47 8.40
C VAL A 7 -6.30 11.49 7.47
N LEU A 8 -5.31 10.67 7.77
CA LEU A 8 -4.21 10.33 6.87
C LEU A 8 -4.69 9.23 5.92
N ASN A 9 -4.60 9.48 4.61
CA ASN A 9 -4.85 8.45 3.60
C ASN A 9 -3.51 7.82 3.23
N ILE A 10 -3.39 6.51 3.45
CA ILE A 10 -2.21 5.73 3.10
C ILE A 10 -2.58 4.82 1.94
N LYS A 11 -1.73 4.80 0.91
CA LYS A 11 -1.84 3.88 -0.22
C LYS A 11 -0.57 3.05 -0.30
N PHE A 12 -0.73 1.74 -0.44
CA PHE A 12 0.38 0.81 -0.65
C PHE A 12 -0.06 -0.29 -1.60
N TYR A 13 0.87 -1.15 -2.00
CA TYR A 13 0.64 -2.20 -2.98
C TYR A 13 1.00 -3.55 -2.42
N LEU A 14 0.17 -4.56 -2.69
CA LEU A 14 0.49 -5.96 -2.43
C LEU A 14 0.25 -6.80 -3.70
N ASP A 15 0.83 -8.00 -3.72
CA ASP A 15 0.66 -8.96 -4.80
C ASP A 15 -0.73 -9.62 -4.81
N GLU A 16 -1.41 -9.59 -3.66
CA GLU A 16 -2.74 -10.17 -3.47
C GLU A 16 -3.68 -9.15 -2.82
N PRO A 17 -4.98 -9.16 -3.20
CA PRO A 17 -5.97 -8.32 -2.56
C PRO A 17 -6.17 -8.76 -1.10
N LYS A 18 -6.17 -7.79 -0.19
CA LYS A 18 -6.40 -8.02 1.24
C LYS A 18 -7.45 -7.04 1.74
N GLU A 19 -8.63 -7.56 2.03
CA GLU A 19 -9.76 -6.81 2.60
C GLU A 19 -9.81 -7.00 4.11
N ILE A 20 -8.73 -6.62 4.79
CA ILE A 20 -8.65 -6.66 6.26
C ILE A 20 -8.67 -5.23 6.81
N PRO A 21 -9.28 -4.98 7.97
CA PRO A 21 -9.09 -3.71 8.67
C PRO A 21 -7.58 -3.43 8.84
N PRO A 22 -7.10 -2.20 8.62
CA PRO A 22 -7.84 -0.97 8.34
C PRO A 22 -8.02 -0.63 6.84
N VAL A 23 -7.84 -1.60 5.93
CA VAL A 23 -8.06 -1.43 4.49
C VAL A 23 -9.56 -1.30 4.20
N PHE A 24 -9.97 -0.16 3.64
CA PHE A 24 -11.38 0.10 3.29
C PHE A 24 -11.66 0.00 1.80
N LYS A 25 -10.60 -0.08 0.98
CA LYS A 25 -10.72 -0.20 -0.48
C LYS A 25 -9.46 -0.86 -1.05
N VAL A 26 -9.67 -1.78 -1.98
CA VAL A 26 -8.65 -2.32 -2.88
C VAL A 26 -9.00 -1.91 -4.31
N ALA A 27 -7.99 -1.49 -5.09
CA ALA A 27 -8.14 -1.12 -6.49
C ALA A 27 -7.03 -1.74 -7.33
N LYS A 28 -7.26 -2.00 -8.61
CA LYS A 28 -6.20 -2.45 -9.53
C LYS A 28 -5.45 -1.25 -10.09
N TYR A 29 -4.12 -1.24 -9.99
CA TYR A 29 -3.25 -0.23 -10.61
C TYR A 29 -2.00 -0.89 -11.20
N ASN A 30 -1.79 -0.72 -12.51
CA ASN A 30 -0.63 -1.26 -13.24
C ASN A 30 -0.36 -2.76 -12.98
N GLY A 31 -1.43 -3.57 -12.98
CA GLY A 31 -1.35 -5.02 -12.74
C GLY A 31 -1.14 -5.43 -11.27
N ARG A 32 -1.19 -4.48 -10.33
CA ARG A 32 -1.05 -4.73 -8.88
C ARG A 32 -2.30 -4.33 -8.12
N ASP A 33 -2.45 -4.84 -6.91
CA ASP A 33 -3.49 -4.41 -5.99
C ASP A 33 -3.00 -3.22 -5.16
N GLU A 34 -3.66 -2.07 -5.31
CA GLU A 34 -3.49 -0.85 -4.52
C GLU A 34 -4.48 -0.86 -3.35
N HIS A 35 -3.96 -0.90 -2.13
CA HIS A 35 -4.72 -0.94 -0.88
C HIS A 35 -4.79 0.46 -0.28
N HIS A 36 -5.99 0.87 0.14
CA HIS A 36 -6.26 2.18 0.70
C HIS A 36 -6.65 2.05 2.16
N VAL A 37 -5.93 2.76 3.01
CA VAL A 37 -6.16 2.84 4.44
C VAL A 37 -6.42 4.28 4.83
N ARG A 38 -7.32 4.48 5.80
CA ARG A 38 -7.55 5.77 6.46
C ARG A 38 -7.22 5.62 7.93
N VAL A 39 -6.37 6.51 8.41
CA VAL A 39 -5.91 6.56 9.80
C VAL A 39 -6.30 7.91 10.37
N ALA A 40 -7.14 7.92 11.39
CA ALA A 40 -7.53 9.08 12.18
C ALA A 40 -6.69 9.25 13.44
N THR A 41 -6.24 8.14 14.06
CA THR A 41 -5.44 8.15 15.29
C THR A 41 -4.24 7.21 15.20
N LEU A 42 -3.28 7.35 16.12
CA LEU A 42 -2.06 6.54 16.10
C LEU A 42 -2.32 5.08 16.48
N GLU A 43 -3.36 4.82 17.28
CA GLU A 43 -3.75 3.48 17.73
C GLU A 43 -4.29 2.60 16.58
N GLU A 44 -4.69 3.22 15.47
CA GLU A 44 -5.10 2.51 14.25
C GLU A 44 -3.88 2.07 13.39
N ILE A 45 -2.66 2.44 13.80
CA ILE A 45 -1.41 1.98 13.18
C ILE A 45 -0.86 0.82 14.02
N ASP A 46 -1.11 -0.41 13.57
CA ASP A 46 -0.56 -1.63 14.16
C ASP A 46 0.67 -2.15 13.39
N ASP A 47 1.35 -3.13 13.98
CA ASP A 47 2.52 -3.76 13.37
C ASP A 47 2.19 -4.42 12.02
N SER A 48 0.98 -4.96 11.87
CA SER A 48 0.50 -5.58 10.63
C SER A 48 0.44 -4.57 9.48
N LEU A 49 -0.11 -3.37 9.72
CA LEU A 49 -0.16 -2.29 8.75
C LEU A 49 1.25 -1.84 8.35
N VAL A 50 2.14 -1.67 9.33
CA VAL A 50 3.53 -1.28 9.09
C VAL A 50 4.24 -2.34 8.24
N ASP A 51 4.04 -3.62 8.52
CA ASP A 51 4.66 -4.71 7.77
C ASP A 51 4.10 -4.83 6.34
N MET A 52 2.81 -4.60 6.13
CA MET A 52 2.23 -4.50 4.78
C MET A 52 2.83 -3.34 3.98
N ILE A 53 2.99 -2.17 4.61
CA ILE A 53 3.62 -1.01 3.97
C ILE A 53 5.07 -1.34 3.63
N ARG A 54 5.84 -1.96 4.54
CA ARG A 54 7.21 -2.41 4.28
C ARG A 54 7.29 -3.43 3.12
N ALA A 55 6.38 -4.40 3.09
CA ALA A 55 6.31 -5.39 2.01
C ALA A 55 6.11 -4.72 0.65
N SER A 56 5.28 -3.67 0.59
CA SER A 56 5.05 -2.91 -0.63
C SER A 56 6.34 -2.28 -1.21
N TYR A 57 7.26 -1.78 -0.37
CA TYR A 57 8.56 -1.25 -0.83
C TYR A 57 9.45 -2.32 -1.48
N HIS A 58 9.38 -3.56 -0.99
CA HIS A 58 10.16 -4.69 -1.52
C HIS A 58 9.62 -5.14 -2.89
N LEU A 59 8.32 -4.99 -3.10
CA LEU A 59 7.62 -5.24 -4.35
C LEU A 59 8.16 -4.35 -5.48
N PHE A 60 8.38 -3.06 -5.20
CA PHE A 60 9.01 -2.15 -6.17
C PHE A 60 10.49 -2.45 -6.40
N LYS A 61 11.24 -2.81 -5.35
CA LYS A 61 12.66 -3.16 -5.47
C LYS A 61 12.88 -4.37 -6.39
N LYS A 62 12.06 -5.42 -6.27
CA LYS A 62 12.12 -6.58 -7.18
C LYS A 62 11.81 -6.21 -8.63
N SER A 63 10.81 -5.35 -8.86
CA SER A 63 10.48 -4.93 -10.23
C SER A 63 11.53 -4.03 -10.89
N MET A 64 12.27 -3.25 -10.11
CA MET A 64 13.37 -2.42 -10.62
C MET A 64 14.57 -3.30 -11.03
N LEU A 65 14.90 -4.32 -10.22
CA LEU A 65 15.96 -5.29 -10.53
C LEU A 65 15.63 -6.13 -11.79
N GLY A 66 14.39 -6.61 -11.92
CA GLY A 66 13.98 -7.39 -13.09
C GLY A 66 13.97 -6.58 -14.40
N ARG A 67 13.63 -5.28 -14.36
CA ARG A 67 13.70 -4.41 -15.54
C ARG A 67 15.15 -4.09 -15.96
N SER A 68 16.08 -3.95 -15.02
CA SER A 68 17.49 -3.73 -15.37
C SER A 68 18.12 -4.94 -16.05
N GLU A 69 17.73 -6.17 -15.68
CA GLU A 69 18.23 -7.38 -16.33
C GLU A 69 17.67 -7.57 -17.75
N GLN A 70 16.44 -7.10 -18.01
CA GLN A 70 15.79 -7.21 -19.31
C GLN A 70 16.27 -6.15 -20.33
N LEU A 71 16.87 -5.05 -19.86
CA LEU A 71 17.46 -4.00 -20.70
C LEU A 71 18.95 -4.22 -21.00
N MET A 72 19.58 -5.25 -20.40
CA MET A 72 20.98 -5.63 -20.65
C MET A 72 21.12 -6.93 -21.48
N LYS A 73 20.03 -7.40 -22.09
CA LYS A 73 20.01 -8.47 -23.10
C LYS A 73 19.56 -7.88 -24.43
#